data_AF-A0A5C3K9P9-F1
#
_entry.id   AF-A0A5C3K9P9-F1
#
_cell.length_a   1.000
_cell.length_b   1.000
_cell.length_c   1.000
_cell.angle_alpha   90.00
_cell.angle_beta   90.00
_cell.angle_gamma   90.00
#
_symmetry.space_group_name_H-M   'P 1'
#
loop_
_entity.id
_entity.type
_entity.pdbx_description
1 polymer ?
#
loop_
_entity_poly.entity_id
_entity_poly.type
_entity_poly.pdbx_seq_one_letter_code
_entity_poly.pdbx_strand_id
1 'polypeptide(L)'
;MNVSSAAQWALIGQDDRDRDIADEYDIMMIQEPYVDYRGNPKVNRAWCLVKPTAIWEREGVRMRTMIMVNKRMAKNTWREWRMEGAGGDVVGIQVETEEGLLTLVNIYNDGANNEAV
;
A
#
# COMPACT_ATOMS: atom_id res chain seq x y z
N MET A 1 -1.63 20.88 -10.03
CA MET A 1 -1.64 19.53 -9.42
C MET A 1 -0.90 19.60 -8.10
N ASN A 2 -1.32 18.87 -7.07
CA ASN A 2 -0.55 18.72 -5.83
C ASN A 2 0.74 17.93 -6.15
N VAL A 3 1.90 18.36 -5.64
CA VAL A 3 3.20 17.71 -5.87
C VAL A 3 3.16 16.21 -5.50
N SER A 4 2.49 15.85 -4.40
CA SER A 4 2.31 14.45 -3.97
C SER A 4 1.53 13.62 -5.00
N SER A 5 0.50 14.21 -5.63
CA SER A 5 -0.25 13.52 -6.69
C SER A 5 0.59 13.27 -7.93
N ALA A 6 1.43 14.23 -8.33
CA ALA A 6 2.29 14.09 -9.50
C ALA A 6 3.39 13.04 -9.25
N ALA A 7 3.96 12.99 -8.05
CA ALA A 7 4.95 11.99 -7.66
C ALA A 7 4.36 10.58 -7.64
N GLN A 8 3.18 10.38 -7.04
CA GLN A 8 2.52 9.07 -7.07
C GLN A 8 2.10 8.68 -8.49
N TRP A 9 1.73 9.65 -9.34
CA TRP A 9 1.47 9.38 -10.76
C TRP A 9 2.73 9.04 -11.55
N ALA A 10 3.88 9.66 -11.28
CA ALA A 10 5.15 9.27 -11.88
C ALA A 10 5.60 7.88 -11.38
N LEU A 11 5.27 7.54 -10.13
CA LEU A 11 5.51 6.21 -9.59
C LEU A 11 4.62 5.15 -10.26
N ILE A 12 3.32 5.44 -10.44
CA ILE A 12 2.32 4.47 -10.94
C ILE A 12 2.18 4.52 -12.48
N GLY A 13 2.60 5.60 -13.12
CA GLY A 13 2.44 5.85 -14.55
C GLY A 13 3.75 5.68 -15.29
N GLN A 14 3.66 5.03 -16.45
CA GLN A 14 4.71 4.97 -17.46
C GLN A 14 5.05 6.39 -17.94
N ASP A 15 6.22 6.91 -17.61
CA ASP A 15 6.90 7.87 -18.50
C ASP A 15 7.43 7.02 -19.66
N ASP A 16 7.08 7.37 -20.90
CA ASP A 16 7.31 6.61 -22.15
C ASP A 16 8.80 6.32 -22.48
N ARG A 17 9.72 6.48 -21.53
CA ARG A 17 11.16 6.45 -21.76
C ARG A 17 11.94 5.50 -20.87
N ASP A 18 11.39 4.98 -19.78
CA ASP A 18 12.05 4.00 -18.92
C ASP A 18 11.00 3.06 -18.28
N ARG A 19 11.39 1.80 -18.02
CA ARG A 19 10.53 0.65 -17.65
C ARG A 19 9.37 0.98 -16.70
N ASP A 20 8.21 0.35 -16.92
CA ASP A 20 7.07 0.44 -16.01
C ASP A 20 7.48 -0.11 -14.63
N ILE A 21 7.18 0.60 -13.55
CA ILE A 21 7.46 0.11 -12.19
C ILE A 21 6.82 -1.26 -11.93
N ALA A 22 5.72 -1.56 -12.64
CA ALA A 22 5.06 -2.87 -12.60
C ALA A 22 5.85 -3.99 -13.29
N ASP A 23 6.87 -3.66 -14.10
CA ASP A 23 7.81 -4.61 -14.65
C ASP A 23 8.94 -4.92 -13.66
N GLU A 24 9.25 -4.00 -12.74
CA GLU A 24 10.37 -4.13 -11.81
C GLU A 24 9.97 -4.68 -10.44
N TYR A 25 8.79 -4.33 -9.93
CA TYR A 25 8.39 -4.65 -8.56
C TYR A 25 7.12 -5.51 -8.49
N ASP A 26 7.11 -6.43 -7.54
CA ASP A 26 5.95 -7.26 -7.20
C ASP A 26 5.08 -6.66 -6.11
N ILE A 27 5.69 -5.93 -5.18
CA ILE A 27 5.02 -5.36 -4.01
C ILE A 27 5.57 -3.96 -3.78
N MET A 28 4.68 -2.99 -3.60
CA MET A 28 5.03 -1.63 -3.20
C MET A 28 4.36 -1.26 -1.88
N MET A 29 5.12 -0.61 -1.00
CA MET A 29 4.69 -0.16 0.32
C MET A 29 4.73 1.37 0.34
N ILE A 30 3.57 2.03 0.39
CA ILE A 30 3.48 3.49 0.30
C ILE A 30 2.99 4.08 1.62
N GLN A 31 3.73 5.05 2.16
CA GLN A 31 3.27 5.93 3.22
C GLN A 31 2.77 7.26 2.64
N GLU A 32 1.81 7.87 3.34
CA GLU A 32 1.15 9.12 2.96
C GLU A 32 0.65 9.13 1.50
N PRO A 33 -0.13 8.11 1.08
CA PRO A 33 -0.58 8.05 -0.30
C PRO A 33 -1.45 9.25 -0.65
N TYR A 34 -1.29 9.76 -1.87
CA TYR A 34 -2.22 10.69 -2.44
C TYR A 34 -3.59 10.02 -2.61
N VAL A 35 -4.60 10.60 -1.96
CA VAL A 35 -5.99 10.19 -2.05
C VAL A 35 -6.83 11.29 -2.69
N ASP A 36 -7.90 10.90 -3.37
CA ASP A 36 -8.88 11.85 -3.89
C ASP A 36 -9.76 12.44 -2.76
N TYR A 37 -10.69 13.32 -3.13
CA TYR A 37 -11.61 13.96 -2.20
C TYR A 37 -12.56 12.98 -1.47
N ARG A 38 -12.61 11.71 -1.89
CA ARG A 38 -13.36 10.62 -1.25
C ARG A 38 -12.47 9.69 -0.44
N GLY A 39 -11.18 9.99 -0.28
CA GLY A 39 -10.23 9.16 0.44
C GLY A 39 -9.77 7.92 -0.34
N ASN A 40 -10.00 7.85 -1.65
CA ASN A 40 -9.53 6.73 -2.47
C ASN A 40 -8.15 7.03 -3.05
N PRO A 41 -7.17 6.14 -2.87
CA PRO A 41 -5.89 6.28 -3.54
C PRO A 41 -6.04 5.99 -5.03
N LYS A 42 -5.20 6.64 -5.83
CA LYS A 42 -5.14 6.36 -7.26
C LYS A 42 -4.18 5.22 -7.54
N VAL A 43 -4.64 4.25 -8.32
CA VAL A 43 -3.91 3.03 -8.71
C VAL A 43 -4.24 2.71 -10.17
N ASN A 44 -3.23 2.26 -10.93
CA ASN A 44 -3.44 1.79 -12.30
C ASN A 44 -3.95 0.33 -12.32
N ARG A 45 -4.17 -0.22 -13.52
CA ARG A 45 -4.69 -1.58 -13.71
C ARG A 45 -3.71 -2.71 -13.32
N ALA A 46 -2.42 -2.45 -13.20
CA ALA A 46 -1.41 -3.44 -12.86
C ALA A 46 -1.41 -3.81 -11.37
N TRP A 47 -1.96 -2.96 -10.52
CA TRP A 47 -1.88 -3.12 -9.06
C TRP A 47 -3.21 -3.55 -8.43
N CYS A 48 -3.12 -4.46 -7.48
CA CYS A 48 -4.15 -4.76 -6.48
C CYS A 48 -3.84 -3.95 -5.23
N LEU A 49 -4.80 -3.14 -4.78
CA LEU A 49 -4.63 -2.27 -3.64
C LEU A 49 -5.08 -2.97 -2.35
N VAL A 50 -4.21 -2.99 -1.35
CA VAL A 50 -4.51 -3.42 0.02
C VAL A 50 -4.51 -2.20 0.93
N LYS A 51 -5.62 -2.02 1.64
CA LYS A 51 -5.86 -0.91 2.57
C LYS A 51 -5.82 -1.40 4.03
N PRO A 52 -5.51 -0.54 5.01
CA PRO A 52 -5.70 -0.84 6.42
C PRO A 52 -7.09 -1.41 6.73
N THR A 53 -7.15 -2.48 7.53
CA THR A 53 -8.40 -3.19 7.87
C THR A 53 -9.46 -2.22 8.43
N ALA A 54 -9.02 -1.28 9.28
CA ALA A 54 -9.92 -0.36 9.99
C ALA A 54 -10.73 0.56 9.07
N ILE A 55 -10.31 0.77 7.81
CA ILE A 55 -11.06 1.57 6.83
C ILE A 55 -12.41 0.91 6.49
N TRP A 56 -12.49 -0.41 6.61
CA TRP A 56 -13.73 -1.17 6.38
C TRP A 56 -14.57 -1.32 7.65
N GLU A 57 -13.96 -1.15 8.82
CA GLU A 57 -14.59 -1.41 10.13
C GLU A 57 -15.18 -0.13 10.74
N ARG A 58 -14.63 1.04 10.42
CA ARG A 58 -15.02 2.31 11.07
C ARG A 58 -15.02 3.47 10.08
N GLU A 59 -16.10 4.26 10.12
CA GLU A 59 -16.19 5.50 9.34
C GLU A 59 -15.17 6.56 9.84
N GLY A 60 -14.68 7.39 8.92
CA GLY A 60 -13.77 8.49 9.24
C GLY A 60 -12.31 8.08 9.50
N VAL A 61 -11.95 6.81 9.29
CA VAL A 61 -10.54 6.38 9.36
C VAL A 61 -9.77 6.97 8.19
N ARG A 62 -8.76 7.79 8.51
CA ARG A 62 -7.82 8.33 7.53
C ARG A 62 -6.78 7.26 7.18
N MET A 63 -6.70 6.90 5.90
CA MET A 63 -5.62 6.05 5.39
C MET A 63 -4.30 6.82 5.37
N ARG A 64 -3.27 6.33 6.06
CA ARG A 64 -1.91 6.90 6.05
C ARG A 64 -0.88 5.96 5.42
N THR A 65 -1.25 4.71 5.21
CA THR A 65 -0.39 3.69 4.60
C THR A 65 -1.22 2.79 3.69
N MET A 66 -0.58 2.23 2.67
CA MET A 66 -1.19 1.22 1.78
C MET A 66 -0.12 0.27 1.24
N ILE A 67 -0.56 -0.90 0.78
CA ILE A 67 0.27 -1.83 0.01
C ILE A 67 -0.36 -2.00 -1.36
N MET A 68 0.46 -2.04 -2.40
CA MET A 68 0.06 -2.42 -3.74
C MET A 68 0.75 -3.74 -4.10
N VAL A 69 -0.04 -4.74 -4.46
CA VAL A 69 0.45 -6.03 -4.93
C VAL A 69 0.27 -6.11 -6.43
N ASN A 70 1.33 -6.42 -7.15
CA ASN A 70 1.30 -6.54 -8.60
C ASN A 70 0.39 -7.70 -9.00
N LYS A 71 -0.53 -7.46 -9.93
CA LYS A 71 -1.47 -8.49 -10.41
C LYS A 71 -0.79 -9.63 -11.18
N ARG A 72 0.48 -9.47 -11.56
CA ARG A 72 1.29 -10.56 -12.12
C ARG A 72 1.63 -11.62 -11.07
N MET A 73 1.62 -11.27 -9.78
CA MET A 73 1.74 -12.27 -8.71
C MET A 73 0.51 -13.18 -8.75
N ALA A 74 0.74 -14.48 -8.56
CA ALA A 74 -0.34 -15.45 -8.49
C ALA A 74 -1.29 -15.06 -7.33
N LYS A 75 -2.59 -14.93 -7.62
CA LYS A 75 -3.59 -14.44 -6.66
C LYS A 75 -3.69 -15.28 -5.38
N ASN A 76 -3.24 -16.53 -5.43
CA ASN A 76 -3.30 -17.46 -4.30
C ASN A 76 -1.99 -17.53 -3.51
N THR A 77 -0.93 -16.82 -3.94
CA THR A 77 0.35 -16.81 -3.21
C THR A 77 0.44 -15.66 -2.23
N TRP A 78 -0.63 -14.88 -2.04
CA TRP A 78 -0.67 -13.84 -1.03
C TRP A 78 -2.09 -13.58 -0.53
N ARG A 79 -2.20 -13.02 0.66
CA ARG A 79 -3.47 -12.60 1.28
C ARG A 79 -3.29 -11.36 2.14
N GLU A 80 -4.37 -10.62 2.35
CA GLU A 80 -4.40 -9.57 3.36
C GLU A 80 -4.12 -10.16 4.75
N TRP A 81 -3.22 -9.54 5.51
CA TRP A 81 -3.02 -9.87 6.92
C TRP A 81 -3.74 -8.83 7.76
N ARG A 82 -4.94 -9.19 8.22
CA ARG A 82 -5.82 -8.29 8.96
C ARG A 82 -5.28 -8.03 10.36
N MET A 83 -5.11 -6.74 10.68
CA MET A 83 -4.73 -6.28 12.00
C MET A 83 -5.84 -5.42 12.59
N GLU A 84 -6.53 -5.98 13.59
CA GLU A 84 -7.58 -5.28 14.31
C GLU A 84 -6.97 -4.21 15.22
N GLY A 85 -7.67 -3.09 15.38
CA GLY A 85 -7.26 -2.01 16.29
C GLY A 85 -6.12 -1.11 15.80
N ALA A 86 -5.46 -1.42 14.68
CA ALA A 86 -4.30 -0.67 14.18
C ALA A 86 -4.64 0.62 13.39
N GLY A 87 -5.92 0.92 13.23
CA GLY A 87 -6.38 2.15 12.56
C GLY A 87 -5.96 2.24 11.09
N GLY A 88 -5.71 3.45 10.60
CA GLY A 88 -5.31 3.71 9.22
C GLY A 88 -3.79 3.74 8.99
N ASP A 89 -3.02 3.39 10.02
CA ASP A 89 -1.56 3.57 10.08
C ASP A 89 -0.78 2.28 9.84
N VAL A 90 -1.47 1.13 9.83
CA VAL A 90 -0.85 -0.18 9.61
C VAL A 90 -1.63 -0.96 8.56
N VAL A 91 -0.91 -1.58 7.63
CA VAL A 91 -1.47 -2.52 6.66
C VAL A 91 -0.52 -3.70 6.48
N GLY A 92 -1.07 -4.90 6.33
CA GLY A 92 -0.28 -6.12 6.22
C GLY A 92 -0.74 -7.03 5.10
N ILE A 93 0.22 -7.78 4.56
CA ILE A 93 -0.04 -8.93 3.70
C ILE A 93 0.82 -10.10 4.16
N GLN A 94 0.38 -11.30 3.83
CA GLN A 94 1.16 -12.52 3.91
C GLN A 94 1.39 -13.06 2.51
N VAL A 95 2.62 -13.45 2.22
CA VAL A 95 3.05 -14.03 0.94
C VAL A 95 3.56 -15.44 1.22
N GLU A 96 3.06 -16.40 0.47
CA GLU A 96 3.55 -17.78 0.45
C GLU A 96 4.75 -17.85 -0.50
N THR A 97 5.91 -18.24 0.03
CA THR A 97 7.15 -18.50 -0.73
C THR A 97 7.53 -19.98 -0.61
N GLU A 98 8.53 -20.42 -1.36
CA GLU A 98 9.04 -21.80 -1.29
C GLU A 98 9.62 -22.12 0.11
N GLU A 99 10.12 -21.10 0.80
CA GLU A 99 10.77 -21.16 2.12
C GLU A 99 9.78 -20.97 3.29
N GLY A 100 8.53 -20.61 3.00
CA GLY A 100 7.47 -20.48 4.00
C GLY A 100 6.64 -19.21 3.86
N LEU A 101 6.12 -18.73 4.99
CA LEU A 101 5.20 -17.59 5.01
C LEU A 101 5.94 -16.29 5.36
N LEU A 102 6.02 -15.38 4.39
CA LEU A 102 6.56 -14.03 4.57
C LEU A 102 5.43 -13.07 4.95
N THR A 103 5.48 -12.50 6.16
CA THR A 103 4.54 -11.44 6.57
C THR A 103 5.20 -10.08 6.33
N LEU A 104 4.56 -9.25 5.50
CA LEU A 104 4.99 -7.88 5.23
C LEU A 104 4.03 -6.91 5.89
N VAL A 105 4.58 -5.93 6.61
CA VAL A 105 3.80 -4.94 7.37
C VAL A 105 4.30 -3.55 7.01
N ASN A 106 3.42 -2.73 6.45
CA ASN A 106 3.70 -1.32 6.20
C ASN A 106 3.14 -0.48 7.34
N ILE A 107 4.02 0.22 8.04
CA ILE A 107 3.68 1.03 9.22
C ILE A 107 3.98 2.48 8.87
N TYR A 108 2.96 3.33 8.96
CA TYR A 108 3.16 4.77 9.04
C TYR A 108 3.53 5.14 10.47
N ASN A 109 4.66 5.80 10.65
CA ASN A 109 5.08 6.42 11.90
C ASN A 109 5.02 7.95 11.71
N ASP A 110 4.40 8.66 12.65
CA ASP A 110 4.28 10.12 12.58
C ASP A 110 5.61 10.86 12.82
N GLY A 111 6.65 10.14 13.27
CA GLY A 111 7.98 10.66 13.53
C GLY A 111 8.03 11.67 14.69
N ALA A 112 6.93 11.87 15.41
CA ALA A 112 6.82 12.84 16.50
C ALA A 112 7.10 12.20 17.87
N ASN A 113 7.18 10.88 17.92
CA ASN A 113 7.39 10.12 19.14
C ASN A 113 8.77 9.43 19.10
N ASN A 114 9.59 9.66 20.14
CA ASN A 114 10.93 9.08 20.28
C ASN A 114 11.04 8.14 21.49
N GLU A 115 9.90 7.80 22.10
CA GLU A 115 9.82 6.84 23.20
C GLU A 115 9.41 5.48 22.64
N ALA A 116 10.23 4.46 22.90
CA ALA A 116 9.82 3.08 22.76
C ALA A 116 9.11 2.67 24.07
N VAL A 117 7.87 2.19 23.94
CA VAL A 117 7.09 1.64 25.07
C VAL A 117 7.46 0.18 25.31
#